data_AF-A0A5B1LL48-F1
#
_entry.id   AF-A0A5B1LL48-F1
#
_cell.length_a   1.000
_cell.length_b   1.000
_cell.length_c   1.000
_cell.angle_alpha   90.00
_cell.angle_beta   90.00
_cell.angle_gamma   90.00
#
_symmetry.space_group_name_H-M   'P 1'
#
loop_
_entity.id
_entity.type
_entity.pdbx_description
1 polymer ?
#
loop_
_entity_poly.entity_id
_entity_poly.type
_entity_poly.pdbx_seq_one_letter_code
_entity_poly.pdbx_strand_id
1 'polypeptide(L)' 'LEVTLGGLVVEAVEATVWVAVTGAPVPLTVDGRDGPTGAGLALRPGRRLAPGLPATGLRPYVAARGGSGVP' A
#
# COMPACT_ATOMS: atom_id res chain seq x y z
N LEU A 1 -2.34 6.81 4.65
CA LEU A 1 -1.09 6.68 5.42
C LEU A 1 0.04 7.31 4.63
N GLU A 2 0.77 8.28 5.19
CA GLU A 2 2.03 8.77 4.63
C GLU A 2 3.16 7.87 5.12
N VAL A 3 3.99 7.38 4.20
CA VAL A 3 5.13 6.52 4.50
C VAL A 3 6.39 7.26 4.07
N THR A 4 7.40 7.31 4.91
CA THR A 4 8.68 7.98 4.58
C THR A 4 9.74 6.91 4.31
N LEU A 5 10.37 6.96 3.13
CA LEU A 5 11.40 6.00 2.70
C LEU A 5 10.95 4.51 2.67
N GLY A 6 9.65 4.24 2.57
CA GLY A 6 9.13 2.87 2.48
C GLY A 6 9.07 2.14 3.84
N GLY A 7 9.12 0.80 3.81
CA GLY A 7 9.20 -0.06 5.01
C GLY A 7 7.85 -0.37 5.68
N LEU A 8 6.75 0.22 5.20
CA LEU A 8 5.41 -0.14 5.64
C LEU A 8 5.02 -1.53 5.12
N VAL A 9 4.45 -2.36 5.99
CA VAL A 9 3.73 -3.58 5.61
C VAL A 9 2.37 -3.55 6.27
N VAL A 10 1.31 -3.75 5.49
CA VAL A 10 -0.07 -3.84 5.99
C VAL A 10 -0.74 -5.11 5.51
N GLU A 11 -1.62 -5.67 6.33
CA GLU A 11 -2.35 -6.91 6.04
C GLU A 11 -3.85 -6.63 6.08
N ALA A 12 -4.59 -7.13 5.08
CA ALA A 12 -6.04 -7.16 5.17
C ALA A 12 -6.47 -8.33 6.06
N VAL A 13 -7.15 -8.06 7.18
CA VAL A 13 -7.45 -9.11 8.18
C VAL A 13 -8.83 -9.74 7.94
N GLU A 14 -9.91 -8.95 7.99
CA GLU A 14 -11.27 -9.48 8.02
C GLU A 14 -11.96 -9.55 6.65
N ALA A 15 -11.67 -8.61 5.76
CA ALA A 15 -12.38 -8.46 4.49
C ALA A 15 -11.46 -8.02 3.36
N THR A 16 -11.97 -8.14 2.12
CA THR A 16 -11.27 -7.55 0.96
C THR A 16 -11.34 -6.04 1.03
N VAL A 17 -10.18 -5.39 0.98
CA VAL A 17 -10.06 -3.92 1.01
C VAL A 17 -9.50 -3.44 -0.33
N TRP A 18 -10.15 -2.44 -0.93
CA TRP A 18 -9.60 -1.74 -2.08
C TRP A 18 -8.57 -0.72 -1.60
N VAL A 19 -7.34 -0.83 -2.09
CA VAL A 19 -6.23 0.04 -1.72
C VAL A 19 -5.57 0.65 -2.95
N ALA A 20 -4.88 1.77 -2.77
CA ALA A 20 -4.05 2.39 -3.78
C ALA A 20 -2.75 2.89 -3.13
N VAL A 21 -1.65 2.79 -3.87
CA VAL A 21 -0.36 3.38 -3.48
C VAL A 21 0.03 4.45 -4.49
N THR A 22 0.26 5.67 -4.02
CA THR A 22 0.60 6.85 -4.84
C THR A 22 1.79 7.60 -4.23
N GLY A 23 2.14 8.77 -4.77
CA GLY A 23 3.25 9.59 -4.28
C GLY A 23 4.59 9.19 -4.90
N ALA A 24 5.65 9.16 -4.09
CA ALA A 24 6.97 8.75 -4.56
C ALA A 24 6.92 7.33 -5.18
N PRO A 25 7.48 7.12 -6.39
CA PRO A 25 7.48 5.81 -7.04
C PRO A 25 8.23 4.77 -6.21
N VAL A 26 7.59 3.63 -5.97
CA VAL A 26 8.13 2.53 -5.18
C VAL A 26 7.87 1.20 -5.87
N PRO A 27 8.77 0.20 -5.74
CA PRO A 27 8.38 -1.18 -5.99
C PRO A 27 7.27 -1.53 -4.99
N LEU A 28 6.16 -2.06 -5.48
CA LEU A 28 5.03 -2.46 -4.66
C LEU A 28 4.81 -3.95 -4.79
N THR A 29 4.66 -4.65 -3.67
CA THR A 29 4.36 -6.09 -3.69
C THR A 29 3.09 -6.42 -2.91
N VAL A 30 2.41 -7.49 -3.35
CA VAL A 30 1.34 -8.19 -2.63
C VAL A 30 1.76 -9.64 -2.39
N ASP A 31 2.14 -9.96 -1.16
CA ASP A 31 2.85 -11.20 -0.77
C ASP A 31 3.98 -11.58 -1.76
N GLY A 32 4.90 -10.64 -1.97
CA GLY A 32 6.09 -10.85 -2.79
C GLY A 32 5.85 -10.87 -4.31
N ARG A 33 4.61 -10.66 -4.78
CA ARG A 33 4.32 -10.47 -6.21
C ARG A 33 4.16 -9.00 -6.53
N ASP A 34 4.73 -8.55 -7.65
CA ASP A 34 4.64 -7.17 -8.09
C ASP A 34 3.17 -6.72 -8.25
N GLY A 35 2.90 -5.51 -7.78
CA GLY A 35 1.61 -4.86 -7.85
C GLY A 35 1.71 -3.46 -8.46
N PRO A 36 0.59 -2.90 -8.96
CA PRO A 36 0.60 -1.58 -9.59
C PRO A 36 0.60 -0.46 -8.55
N THR A 37 1.40 0.59 -8.80
CA THR A 37 1.24 1.91 -8.16
C THR A 37 0.37 2.81 -9.03
N GLY A 38 -0.28 3.83 -8.45
CA GLY A 38 -1.14 4.75 -9.18
C GLY A 38 -2.48 4.17 -9.64
N ALA A 39 -2.81 2.96 -9.19
CA ALA A 39 -4.05 2.26 -9.52
C ALA A 39 -4.68 1.65 -8.26
N GLY A 40 -6.00 1.44 -8.32
CA GLY A 40 -6.71 0.69 -7.28
C GLY A 40 -6.48 -0.82 -7.44
N LEU A 41 -6.21 -1.51 -6.33
CA LEU A 41 -6.08 -2.97 -6.28
C LEU A 41 -6.87 -3.55 -5.09
N ALA A 42 -7.40 -4.76 -5.28
CA ALA A 42 -8.11 -5.47 -4.23
C ALA A 42 -7.12 -6.30 -3.38
N LEU A 43 -6.98 -5.95 -2.10
CA LEU A 43 -6.22 -6.70 -1.12
C LEU A 43 -7.16 -7.67 -0.40
N ARG A 44 -7.05 -8.96 -0.69
CA ARG A 44 -7.88 -10.02 -0.08
C ARG A 44 -7.44 -10.31 1.37
N PRO A 45 -8.31 -10.88 2.23
CA PRO A 45 -7.94 -11.30 3.58
C PRO A 45 -6.67 -12.17 3.61
N GLY A 46 -5.82 -11.93 4.60
CA GLY A 46 -4.52 -12.58 4.79
C GLY A 46 -3.41 -12.15 3.84
N ARG A 47 -3.69 -11.26 2.87
CA ARG A 47 -2.68 -10.76 1.92
C ARG A 47 -2.01 -9.51 2.47
N ARG A 48 -0.70 -9.40 2.26
CA ARG A 48 0.13 -8.26 2.69
C ARG A 48 0.51 -7.38 1.53
N LEU A 49 0.30 -6.08 1.70
CA LEU A 49 0.78 -5.03 0.80
C LEU A 49 2.07 -4.44 1.39
N ALA A 50 3.13 -4.35 0.59
CA ALA A 50 4.42 -3.81 1.00
C ALA A 50 4.99 -2.84 -0.05
N PRO A 51 4.85 -1.52 0.16
CA PRO A 51 5.61 -0.51 -0.58
C PRO A 51 7.09 -0.54 -0.14
N GLY A 52 7.99 -0.73 -1.11
CA GLY A 52 9.43 -0.74 -0.87
C GLY A 52 10.04 0.66 -0.76
N LEU A 53 11.37 0.72 -0.88
CA LEU A 53 12.15 1.96 -0.83
C LEU A 53 11.98 2.74 -2.15
N PRO A 54 11.59 4.03 -2.12
CA PRO A 54 11.54 4.85 -3.34
C PRO A 54 12.95 5.13 -3.87
N ALA A 55 13.12 5.01 -5.19
CA ALA A 55 14.37 5.39 -5.86
C ALA A 55 14.49 6.92 -6.06
N THR A 56 13.35 7.61 -6.13
CA THR A 56 13.24 9.07 -6.24
C THR A 56 12.02 9.56 -5.48
N GLY A 57 12.08 10.79 -4.96
CA GLY A 57 11.08 11.30 -4.02
C GLY A 57 11.25 10.73 -2.61
N LEU A 58 10.28 10.99 -1.73
CA LEU A 58 10.40 10.67 -0.30
C LEU A 58 9.18 9.95 0.27
N ARG A 59 7.98 10.36 -0.15
CA ARG A 59 6.72 10.00 0.48
C ARG A 59 5.78 9.23 -0.45
N PRO A 60 5.74 7.89 -0.37
CA PRO A 60 4.60 7.12 -0.84
C PRO A 60 3.39 7.26 0.10
N TYR A 61 2.19 7.19 -0.46
CA TYR A 61 0.92 7.27 0.26
C TYR A 61 0.10 6.01 0.01
N VAL A 62 -0.38 5.39 1.09
CA VAL A 62 -1.33 4.27 1.01
C VAL A 62 -2.73 4.76 1.38
N ALA A 63 -3.67 4.61 0.46
CA ALA A 63 -5.09 4.88 0.68
C ALA A 63 -5.87 3.57 0.71
N ALA A 64 -6.89 3.49 1.56
CA ALA A 64 -7.87 2.41 1.59
C ALA A 64 -9.26 2.99 1.35
N ARG A 65 -10.10 2.30 0.57
CA ARG A 65 -11.51 2.66 0.38
C ARG A 65 -12.19 2.68 1.75
N GLY A 66 -12.84 3.79 2.09
CA GLY A 66 -13.45 4.02 3.40
C GLY A 66 -12.57 4.77 4.41
N GLY A 67 -11.28 4.97 4.10
CA GLY A 67 -10.35 5.68 4.99
C GLY A 67 -9.87 4.85 6.18
N SER A 68 -9.20 5.50 7.13
CA SER A 68 -8.78 4.91 8.40
C SER A 68 -9.75 5.32 9.51
N GLY A 69 -10.36 4.34 10.18
CA GLY A 69 -11.29 4.56 11.29
C GLY A 69 -10.60 4.88 12.61
N VAL A 70 -9.72 5.88 12.64
CA VAL A 70 -9.10 6.42 13.86
C VAL A 70 -9.98 7.55 14.44
N PRO A 71 -9.99 7.78 15.77
CA PRO A 71 -10.67 8.94 16.38
C PRO A 71 -10.16 10.28 15.89
#